data_AF-A0A839RYP0-F1
#
_entry.id   AF-A0A839RYP0-F1
#
_cell.length_a   1.000
_cell.length_b   1.000
_cell.length_c   1.000
_cell.angle_alpha   90.00
_cell.angle_beta   90.00
_cell.angle_gamma   90.00
#
_symmetry.space_group_name_H-M   'P 1'
#
loop_
_entity.id
_entity.type
_entity.pdbx_description
1 polymer ?
#
loop_
_entity_poly.entity_id
_entity_poly.type
_entity_poly.pdbx_seq_one_letter_code
_entity_poly.pdbx_strand_id
1 'polypeptide(L)'
;MSGYDVDPEELRSAARSIDTAVGKADDLKLEGLVGNKEAFGHGGVATALTEFCTTWQLAVGLLQESGRGAGQSLDGAASGYEQADEQNTMRSVPGPGPQVPPM
;
A
#
# COMPACT_ATOMS: atom_id res chain seq x y z
N MET A 1 -4.69 19.56 -24.36
CA MET A 1 -5.38 18.71 -23.36
C MET A 1 -4.45 18.61 -22.17
N SER A 2 -4.81 19.18 -21.03
CA SER A 2 -4.05 19.03 -19.79
C SER A 2 -4.31 17.63 -19.25
N GLY A 3 -3.48 16.66 -19.67
CA GLY A 3 -3.46 15.34 -19.06
C GLY A 3 -2.91 15.46 -17.65
N TYR A 4 -3.46 14.69 -16.71
CA TYR A 4 -2.83 14.50 -15.42
C TYR A 4 -1.48 13.82 -15.66
N ASP A 5 -0.39 14.51 -15.31
CA ASP A 5 0.96 13.95 -15.29
C ASP A 5 1.07 13.14 -14.00
N VAL A 6 0.70 11.86 -14.08
CA VAL A 6 0.78 10.95 -12.94
C VAL A 6 2.15 10.31 -12.97
N ASP A 7 2.94 10.53 -11.92
CA ASP A 7 4.25 9.90 -11.76
C ASP A 7 4.08 8.47 -11.21
N PRO A 8 4.39 7.41 -11.99
CA PRO A 8 4.30 6.02 -11.52
C PRO A 8 5.22 5.74 -10.33
N GLU A 9 6.35 6.43 -10.20
CA GLU A 9 7.25 6.25 -9.07
C GLU A 9 6.69 6.86 -7.78
N GLU A 10 5.96 7.97 -7.86
CA GLU A 10 5.23 8.51 -6.70
C GLU A 10 4.15 7.53 -6.22
N LEU A 11 3.41 6.90 -7.15
CA LEU A 11 2.41 5.88 -6.80
C LEU A 11 3.04 4.67 -6.12
N ARG A 12 4.18 4.17 -6.62
CA ARG A 12 4.93 3.07 -5.98
C ARG A 12 5.50 3.47 -4.63
N SER A 13 5.99 4.71 -4.51
CA SER A 13 6.48 5.24 -3.24
C SER A 13 5.37 5.30 -2.19
N ALA A 14 4.18 5.74 -2.58
CA ALA A 14 3.01 5.75 -1.73
C ALA A 14 2.59 4.32 -1.33
N ALA A 15 2.58 3.36 -2.28
CA ALA A 15 2.31 1.96 -1.98
C ALA A 15 3.28 1.37 -0.94
N ARG A 16 4.59 1.59 -1.11
CA ARG A 16 5.62 1.17 -0.14
C ARG A 16 5.46 1.82 1.22
N SER A 17 5.08 3.10 1.25
CA SER A 17 4.86 3.85 2.49
C SER A 17 3.67 3.30 3.26
N ILE A 18 2.58 2.96 2.57
CA ILE A 18 1.41 2.32 3.18
C ILE A 18 1.80 0.95 3.74
N ASP A 19 2.48 0.11 2.96
CA ASP A 19 2.90 -1.22 3.40
C ASP A 19 3.82 -1.15 4.64
N THR A 20 4.77 -0.22 4.64
CA THR A 20 5.64 0.03 5.80
C THR A 20 4.84 0.49 7.02
N ALA A 21 3.87 1.39 6.85
CA ALA A 21 3.08 1.91 7.95
C ALA A 21 2.19 0.83 8.58
N VAL A 22 1.54 -0.01 7.76
CA VAL A 22 0.69 -1.09 8.26
C VAL A 22 1.51 -2.28 8.79
N GLY A 23 2.70 -2.53 8.24
CA GLY A 23 3.63 -3.54 8.73
C GLY A 23 4.11 -3.26 10.16
N LYS A 24 4.31 -1.98 10.53
CA LYS A 24 4.66 -1.60 11.92
C LYS A 24 3.58 -1.94 12.94
N ALA A 25 2.34 -2.17 12.52
CA ALA A 25 1.29 -2.61 13.43
C ALA A 25 1.53 -4.04 13.96
N ASP A 26 2.33 -4.86 13.26
CA ASP A 26 2.75 -6.21 13.72
C ASP A 26 3.69 -6.16 14.94
N ASP A 27 4.37 -5.03 15.15
CA ASP A 27 5.29 -4.85 16.28
C ASP A 27 4.54 -4.68 17.61
N LEU A 28 3.25 -4.30 17.57
CA LEU A 28 2.40 -4.08 18.74
C LEU A 28 1.74 -5.39 19.20
N LYS A 29 2.52 -6.26 19.82
CA LYS A 29 2.05 -7.54 20.39
C LYS A 29 1.45 -7.36 21.78
N LEU A 30 0.17 -6.96 21.82
CA LEU A 30 -0.56 -6.75 23.08
C LEU A 30 -0.90 -8.05 23.83
N GLU A 31 -0.83 -9.19 23.18
CA GLU A 31 -1.08 -10.53 23.77
C GLU A 31 -0.23 -10.79 25.01
N GLY A 32 1.01 -10.29 25.02
CA GLY A 32 1.93 -10.43 26.15
C GLY A 32 1.50 -9.68 27.42
N LEU A 33 0.62 -8.67 27.30
CA LEU A 33 0.10 -7.91 28.45
C LEU A 33 -0.97 -8.69 29.23
N VAL A 34 -1.63 -9.66 28.60
CA VAL A 34 -2.77 -10.40 29.19
C VAL A 34 -2.30 -11.55 30.11
N GLY A 35 -1.01 -11.91 30.06
CA GLY A 35 -0.47 -13.11 30.72
C GLY A 35 -0.50 -13.13 32.25
N ASN A 36 -0.65 -11.99 32.92
CA ASN A 36 -0.59 -11.91 34.38
C ASN A 36 -1.93 -11.43 35.00
N LYS A 37 -2.98 -12.24 34.85
CA LYS A 37 -4.32 -11.95 35.40
C LYS A 37 -4.30 -11.69 36.92
N GLU A 38 -3.37 -12.32 37.63
CA GLU A 38 -3.17 -12.22 39.08
C GLU A 38 -2.55 -10.86 39.49
N ALA A 39 -1.80 -10.20 38.60
CA ALA A 39 -1.20 -8.90 38.86
C ALA A 39 -2.20 -7.74 38.89
N PHE A 40 -3.40 -7.90 38.31
CA PHE A 40 -4.38 -6.81 38.20
C PHE A 40 -5.22 -6.61 39.46
N GLY A 41 -5.14 -7.50 40.45
CA GLY A 41 -5.83 -7.40 41.74
C GLY A 41 -7.37 -7.49 41.69
N HIS A 42 -7.99 -7.36 40.52
CA HIS A 42 -9.44 -7.41 40.31
C HIS A 42 -9.79 -8.08 38.97
N GLY A 43 -10.60 -9.14 39.02
CA GLY A 43 -10.94 -9.96 37.83
C GLY A 43 -11.57 -9.17 36.68
N GLY A 44 -12.36 -8.13 36.99
CA GLY A 44 -12.96 -7.27 35.95
C GLY A 44 -11.95 -6.50 35.10
N VAL A 45 -10.80 -6.11 35.66
CA VAL A 45 -9.73 -5.41 34.92
C VAL A 45 -9.03 -6.37 33.96
N ALA A 46 -8.75 -7.58 34.42
CA ALA A 46 -8.16 -8.63 33.58
C ALA A 46 -9.08 -8.99 32.40
N THR A 47 -10.40 -9.07 32.63
CA THR A 47 -11.39 -9.28 31.56
C THR A 47 -11.41 -8.13 30.57
N ALA A 48 -11.54 -6.88 31.03
CA ALA A 48 -11.57 -5.71 30.15
C ALA A 48 -10.28 -5.57 29.31
N LEU A 49 -9.12 -5.88 29.91
CA LEU A 49 -7.85 -5.88 29.19
C LEU A 49 -7.80 -7.00 28.12
N THR A 50 -8.33 -8.18 28.43
CA THR A 50 -8.43 -9.29 27.46
C THR A 50 -9.31 -8.91 26.28
N GLU A 51 -10.47 -8.30 26.54
CA GLU A 51 -11.39 -7.81 25.51
C GLU A 51 -10.72 -6.76 24.63
N PHE A 52 -10.06 -5.77 25.25
CA PHE A 52 -9.31 -4.75 24.54
C PHE A 52 -8.24 -5.34 23.61
N CYS A 53 -7.42 -6.28 24.11
CA CYS A 53 -6.37 -6.90 23.30
C CYS A 53 -6.96 -7.69 22.12
N THR A 54 -8.06 -8.40 22.34
CA THR A 54 -8.77 -9.15 21.28
C THR A 54 -9.31 -8.20 20.22
N THR A 55 -10.01 -7.14 20.62
CA THR A 55 -10.55 -6.14 19.69
C THR A 55 -9.44 -5.43 18.91
N TRP A 56 -8.33 -5.11 19.58
CA TRP A 56 -7.17 -4.50 18.94
C TRP A 56 -6.59 -5.38 17.85
N GLN A 57 -6.34 -6.67 18.12
CA GLN A 57 -5.81 -7.60 17.11
C GLN A 57 -6.72 -7.69 15.88
N LEU A 58 -8.03 -7.78 16.09
CA LEU A 58 -9.00 -7.79 14.98
C LEU A 58 -8.95 -6.49 14.18
N ALA A 59 -8.92 -5.35 14.85
CA ALA A 59 -8.89 -4.05 14.19
C ALA A 59 -7.58 -3.81 13.41
N VAL A 60 -6.43 -4.23 13.97
CA VAL A 60 -5.13 -4.16 13.30
C VAL A 60 -5.10 -5.05 12.07
N GLY A 61 -5.61 -6.28 12.16
CA GLY A 61 -5.69 -7.17 11.00
C GLY A 61 -6.50 -6.57 9.86
N LEU A 62 -7.66 -5.97 10.15
CA LEU A 62 -8.49 -5.30 9.15
C LEU A 62 -7.80 -4.07 8.55
N LEU A 63 -7.12 -3.27 9.37
CA LEU A 63 -6.35 -2.11 8.90
C LEU A 63 -5.22 -2.53 7.96
N GLN A 64 -4.52 -3.62 8.28
CA GLN A 64 -3.45 -4.16 7.45
C GLN A 64 -3.97 -4.68 6.11
N GLU A 65 -5.08 -5.42 6.13
CA GLU A 65 -5.72 -5.91 4.91
C GLU A 65 -6.14 -4.74 4.00
N SER A 66 -6.81 -3.74 4.58
CA SER A 66 -7.24 -2.55 3.84
C SER A 66 -6.07 -1.75 3.29
N GLY A 67 -5.02 -1.53 4.09
CA GLY A 67 -3.81 -0.83 3.66
C GLY A 67 -3.06 -1.56 2.54
N ARG A 68 -2.90 -2.88 2.65
CA ARG A 68 -2.30 -3.70 1.58
C ARG A 68 -3.11 -3.62 0.28
N GLY A 69 -4.44 -3.66 0.37
CA GLY A 69 -5.32 -3.50 -0.79
C GLY A 69 -5.16 -2.12 -1.46
N ALA A 70 -5.04 -1.05 -0.68
CA ALA A 70 -4.76 0.28 -1.20
C ALA A 70 -3.38 0.36 -1.87
N GLY A 71 -2.33 -0.21 -1.26
CA GLY A 71 -0.99 -0.28 -1.83
C GLY A 71 -0.95 -1.04 -3.16
N GLN A 72 -1.60 -2.21 -3.23
CA GLN A 72 -1.73 -2.99 -4.47
C GLN A 72 -2.46 -2.22 -5.58
N SER A 73 -3.48 -1.44 -5.21
CA SER A 73 -4.22 -0.61 -6.18
C SER A 73 -3.34 0.49 -6.77
N LEU A 74 -2.48 1.11 -5.95
CA LEU A 74 -1.52 2.13 -6.40
C LEU A 74 -0.45 1.53 -7.31
N ASP A 75 0.08 0.35 -6.98
CA ASP A 75 1.07 -0.34 -7.81
C ASP A 75 0.48 -0.81 -9.15
N GLY A 76 -0.76 -1.29 -9.13
CA GLY A 76 -1.53 -1.61 -10.33
C GLY A 76 -1.78 -0.38 -11.21
N ALA A 77 -2.09 0.76 -10.61
CA ALA A 77 -2.23 2.03 -11.34
C ALA A 77 -0.91 2.47 -11.97
N ALA A 78 0.21 2.41 -11.23
CA ALA A 78 1.55 2.72 -11.76
C ALA A 78 1.89 1.86 -12.98
N SER A 79 1.68 0.55 -12.88
CA SER A 79 1.88 -0.39 -13.98
C SER A 79 1.01 -0.08 -15.19
N GLY A 80 -0.22 0.39 -14.97
CA GLY A 80 -1.13 0.80 -16.04
C GLY A 80 -0.66 2.05 -16.78
N TYR A 81 -0.12 3.04 -16.07
CA TYR A 81 0.45 4.25 -16.67
C TYR A 81 1.68 3.94 -17.52
N GLU A 82 2.60 3.11 -17.03
CA GLU A 82 3.79 2.73 -17.79
C GLU A 82 3.46 1.95 -19.06
N GLN A 83 2.54 0.98 -18.98
CA GLN A 83 2.11 0.22 -20.17
C GLN A 83 1.45 1.12 -21.21
N ALA A 84 0.66 2.11 -20.77
CA ALA A 84 0.05 3.08 -21.67
C ALA A 84 1.11 3.97 -22.35
N ASP A 85 2.14 4.39 -21.62
CA ASP A 85 3.22 5.21 -22.15
C ASP A 85 4.11 4.42 -23.12
N GLU A 86 4.45 3.16 -22.80
CA GLU A 86 5.15 2.24 -23.69
C GLU A 86 4.38 2.03 -25.02
N GLN A 87 3.07 1.75 -24.94
CA GLN A 87 2.23 1.59 -26.13
C GLN A 87 2.17 2.86 -26.98
N ASN A 88 2.10 4.03 -26.35
CA ASN A 88 2.07 5.29 -27.07
C ASN A 88 3.42 5.59 -27.73
N THR A 89 4.52 5.29 -27.05
CA THR A 89 5.89 5.45 -27.57
C THR A 89 6.15 4.52 -28.76
N MET A 90 5.73 3.25 -28.69
CA MET A 90 5.81 2.30 -29.81
C MET A 90 4.99 2.75 -31.03
N ARG A 91 3.83 3.39 -30.80
CA ARG A 91 2.96 3.91 -31.86
C ARG A 91 3.50 5.19 -32.51
N SER A 92 4.38 5.91 -31.82
CA SER A 92 4.89 7.22 -32.24
C SER A 92 6.22 7.18 -33.01
N VAL A 93 6.78 6.00 -33.30
CA VAL A 93 7.99 5.89 -34.15
C VAL A 93 7.67 6.44 -35.56
N PRO A 94 8.26 7.58 -35.97
CA PRO A 94 8.08 8.09 -37.33
C PRO A 94 8.84 7.17 -38.28
N GLY A 95 8.16 6.63 -39.29
CA GLY A 95 8.84 5.94 -40.39
C GLY A 95 9.89 6.84 -41.05
N PRO A 96 10.94 6.28 -41.67
CA PRO A 96 12.02 7.06 -42.25
C PRO A 96 11.45 8.08 -43.24
N GLY A 97 11.74 9.35 -43.01
CA GLY A 97 11.23 10.46 -43.83
C GLY A 97 11.64 10.33 -45.31
N PRO A 98 10.89 10.95 -46.24
CA PRO A 98 11.12 10.81 -47.66
C PRO A 98 12.52 11.31 -48.04
N GLN A 99 13.37 10.40 -48.51
CA GLN A 99 14.67 10.72 -49.10
C GLN A 99 14.49 11.53 -50.38
N VAL A 100 14.82 12.83 -50.30
CA VAL A 100 14.94 13.74 -51.44
C VAL A 100 16.21 13.39 -52.24
N PRO A 101 16.11 13.07 -53.54
CA PRO A 101 17.28 12.80 -54.35
C PRO A 101 18.03 14.10 -54.70
N PRO A 102 19.38 14.06 -54.82
CA PRO A 102 20.17 15.23 -55.18
C PRO A 102 19.96 15.61 -56.65
N MET A 103 20.01 16.93 -56.90
CA MET A 103 19.78 17.61 -58.17
C MET A 103 20.74 17.20 -59.29
#